data_AF-A0C4D6-F1
#
_entry.id   AF-A0C4D6-F1
#
_cell.length_a   1.000
_cell.length_b   1.000
_cell.length_c   1.000
_cell.angle_alpha   90.00
_cell.angle_beta   90.00
_cell.angle_gamma   90.00
#
_symmetry.space_group_name_H-M   'P 1'
#
loop_
_entity.id
_entity.type
_entity.pdbx_description
1 polymer ?
#
loop_
_entity_poly.entity_id
_entity_poly.type
_entity_poly.pdbx_seq_one_letter_code
_entity_poly.pdbx_strand_id
1 'polypeptide(L)'
;MGRDFRGGRGDTRGGGRGGDRGRGAPRGRGGRGGRGGRMGGAPKAFVVPHPRLAGVFVAKGQQEALVTKNMVPGESVYNEKRISVEDKQTGEKVEYRVWNPFRSKIAAGIIGGVSDIFIKPGAKVLYLGAASGTTVSHVSDVIGAEGVVYAVEFSHRSGRDLVNMAKKRTNIVPIIADARKPLEYRMLVGMVDVVFADVAQPDQARIVGLNSQYFLKKGGHFMISIKANCIDSTNRAEVVFQHEVQRLKDEGLTPQEQLTLEPYERDHAIVIGVYNA
;
A
#
# COMPACT_ATOMS: atom_id res chain seq x y z
N MET A 1 11.16 65.85 12.10
CA MET A 1 10.08 66.83 12.36
C MET A 1 8.82 66.00 12.58
N GLY A 2 8.41 65.66 13.82
CA GLY A 2 7.77 66.54 14.83
C GLY A 2 6.28 66.67 14.47
N ARG A 3 5.26 66.46 15.30
CA ARG A 3 5.01 66.47 16.76
C ARG A 3 3.72 65.64 16.98
N ASP A 4 3.59 64.74 17.96
CA ASP A 4 3.23 64.92 19.38
C ASP A 4 1.89 65.61 19.73
N PHE A 5 1.29 65.07 20.80
CA PHE A 5 0.35 65.64 21.80
C PHE A 5 -1.17 65.50 21.54
N ARG A 6 -2.07 65.25 22.50
CA ARG A 6 -2.09 64.79 23.93
C ARG A 6 -3.56 64.83 24.41
N GLY A 7 -3.90 64.05 25.45
CA GLY A 7 -4.88 64.44 26.49
C GLY A 7 -6.34 64.05 26.24
N GLY A 8 -7.17 63.71 27.23
CA GLY A 8 -7.05 63.66 28.70
C GLY A 8 -8.22 62.82 29.27
N ARG A 9 -8.01 62.04 30.34
CA ARG A 9 -8.48 62.26 31.73
C ARG A 9 -9.94 62.70 31.90
N GLY A 10 -10.69 61.95 32.73
CA GLY A 10 -11.50 62.54 33.79
C GLY A 10 -12.91 61.96 34.00
N ASP A 11 -13.12 61.41 35.20
CA ASP A 11 -14.38 61.33 35.98
C ASP A 11 -15.53 60.45 35.45
N THR A 12 -16.25 59.67 36.26
CA THR A 12 -16.98 60.14 37.44
C THR A 12 -17.39 58.98 38.38
N ARG A 13 -17.51 59.35 39.66
CA ARG A 13 -17.94 58.59 40.85
C ARG A 13 -19.41 58.14 40.83
N GLY A 14 -19.71 57.16 41.68
CA GLY A 14 -21.02 56.90 42.30
C GLY A 14 -21.24 55.39 42.47
N GLY A 15 -21.30 54.76 43.64
CA GLY A 15 -21.86 55.19 44.93
C GLY A 15 -23.28 54.62 45.05
N GLY A 16 -23.47 53.54 45.83
CA GLY A 16 -24.81 53.00 46.08
C GLY A 16 -24.84 51.69 46.88
N ARG A 17 -25.13 51.80 48.19
CA ARG A 17 -25.41 50.74 49.16
C ARG A 17 -26.83 50.17 48.98
N GLY A 18 -27.05 48.96 49.52
CA GLY A 18 -28.35 48.48 50.03
C GLY A 18 -28.74 47.14 49.41
N GLY A 19 -28.64 46.03 50.14
CA GLY A 19 -29.75 45.44 50.92
C GLY A 19 -30.49 44.41 50.05
N ASP A 20 -31.15 43.36 50.50
CA ASP A 20 -31.42 42.75 51.79
C ASP A 20 -32.06 41.37 51.44
N ARG A 21 -31.96 40.38 52.34
CA ARG A 21 -32.84 39.18 52.48
C ARG A 21 -33.06 38.18 51.33
N GLY A 22 -32.59 36.94 51.58
CA GLY A 22 -33.49 35.89 52.11
C GLY A 22 -34.09 34.82 51.18
N ARG A 23 -33.82 33.56 51.56
CA ARG A 23 -34.65 32.32 51.46
C ARG A 23 -34.88 31.64 50.10
N GLY A 24 -34.46 30.37 50.02
CA GLY A 24 -34.99 29.37 49.07
C GLY A 24 -34.21 28.04 49.10
N ALA A 25 -34.79 27.02 49.71
CA ALA A 25 -34.24 25.68 49.97
C ALA A 25 -34.11 24.78 48.69
N PRO A 26 -33.52 23.58 48.79
CA PRO A 26 -32.90 22.85 47.67
C PRO A 26 -33.89 22.00 46.87
N ARG A 27 -33.76 22.01 45.53
CA ARG A 27 -34.45 21.05 44.66
C ARG A 27 -33.56 19.85 44.36
N GLY A 28 -33.81 18.75 45.07
CA GLY A 28 -33.53 17.42 44.56
C GLY A 28 -34.45 17.12 43.37
N ARG A 29 -33.89 16.53 42.31
CA ARG A 29 -34.67 15.77 41.31
C ARG A 29 -33.80 14.74 40.61
N GLY A 30 -34.10 13.47 40.92
CA GLY A 30 -34.44 12.50 39.89
C GLY A 30 -33.28 11.83 39.18
N GLY A 31 -33.07 10.55 39.52
CA GLY A 31 -32.15 9.65 38.84
C GLY A 31 -32.35 9.56 37.33
N ARG A 32 -31.23 9.27 36.67
CA ARG A 32 -31.21 8.34 35.54
C ARG A 32 -29.95 7.52 35.68
N GLY A 33 -30.11 6.31 36.22
CA GLY A 33 -29.08 5.30 36.19
C GLY A 33 -28.61 5.15 34.75
N GLY A 34 -27.35 5.54 34.52
CA GLY A 34 -26.66 5.33 33.27
C GLY A 34 -26.62 3.84 33.04
N ARG A 35 -27.55 3.35 32.22
CA ARG A 35 -27.51 2.03 31.60
C ARG A 35 -26.16 2.01 30.89
N GLY A 36 -25.18 1.36 31.52
CA GLY A 36 -23.87 1.11 30.94
C GLY A 36 -24.12 0.43 29.61
N GLY A 37 -24.01 1.21 28.54
CA GLY A 37 -23.90 0.66 27.21
C GLY A 37 -22.67 -0.23 27.28
N ARG A 38 -22.88 -1.54 27.27
CA ARG A 38 -21.89 -2.48 26.77
C ARG A 38 -21.57 -1.98 25.36
N MET A 39 -20.56 -1.12 25.25
CA MET A 39 -19.75 -1.02 24.05
C MET A 39 -19.27 -2.45 23.85
N GLY A 40 -19.97 -3.19 22.99
CA GLY A 40 -19.49 -4.46 22.48
C GLY A 40 -18.13 -4.15 21.89
N GLY A 41 -17.08 -4.53 22.61
CA GLY A 41 -15.72 -4.40 22.13
C GLY A 41 -15.70 -5.02 20.74
N ALA A 42 -15.24 -4.25 19.75
CA ALA A 42 -15.10 -4.74 18.39
C ALA A 42 -14.45 -6.13 18.46
N PRO A 43 -14.98 -7.15 17.76
CA PRO A 43 -14.45 -8.49 17.84
C PRO A 43 -12.95 -8.43 17.63
N LYS A 44 -12.19 -8.93 18.62
CA LYS A 44 -10.73 -8.91 18.58
C LYS A 44 -10.30 -9.68 17.35
N ALA A 45 -9.93 -8.96 16.30
CA ALA A 45 -9.38 -9.56 15.10
C ALA A 45 -8.11 -10.29 15.49
N PHE A 46 -8.01 -11.57 15.14
CA PHE A 46 -6.79 -12.35 15.35
C PHE A 46 -6.09 -12.50 14.00
N VAL A 47 -4.78 -12.27 13.98
CA VAL A 47 -3.97 -12.32 12.77
C VAL A 47 -3.28 -13.68 12.71
N VAL A 48 -3.41 -14.36 11.57
CA VAL A 48 -2.81 -15.68 11.31
C VAL A 48 -1.93 -15.58 10.07
N PRO A 49 -0.76 -16.24 10.02
CA PRO A 49 0.02 -16.33 8.79
C PRO A 49 -0.79 -16.89 7.62
N HIS A 50 -0.55 -16.38 6.41
CA HIS A 50 -1.15 -16.95 5.20
C HIS A 50 -0.59 -18.36 4.97
N PRO A 51 -1.41 -19.38 4.67
CA PRO A 51 -0.96 -20.78 4.64
C PRO A 51 0.10 -21.07 3.57
N ARG A 52 0.15 -20.26 2.50
CA ARG A 52 1.03 -20.49 1.34
C ARG A 52 2.11 -19.44 1.14
N LEU A 53 1.91 -18.21 1.65
CA LEU A 53 2.70 -17.05 1.26
C LEU A 53 3.44 -16.49 2.48
N ALA A 54 4.76 -16.55 2.45
CA ALA A 54 5.59 -16.02 3.53
C ALA A 54 5.51 -14.48 3.60
N GLY A 55 5.45 -13.92 4.80
CA GLY A 55 5.35 -12.47 5.02
C GLY A 55 3.96 -11.87 4.79
N VAL A 56 2.98 -12.67 4.36
CA VAL A 56 1.58 -12.29 4.19
C VAL A 56 0.74 -12.93 5.30
N PHE A 57 -0.26 -12.21 5.80
CA PHE A 57 -1.11 -12.64 6.90
C PHE A 57 -2.58 -12.41 6.58
N VAL A 58 -3.46 -13.09 7.32
CA VAL A 58 -4.91 -12.93 7.25
C VAL A 58 -5.42 -12.52 8.62
N ALA A 59 -6.08 -11.36 8.67
CA ALA A 59 -6.84 -10.94 9.84
C ALA A 59 -8.23 -11.60 9.79
N LYS A 60 -8.50 -12.47 10.76
CA LYS A 60 -9.80 -13.11 10.94
C LYS A 60 -10.66 -12.32 11.93
N GLY A 61 -11.90 -12.04 11.52
CA GLY A 61 -12.88 -11.26 12.28
C GLY A 61 -14.27 -11.46 11.70
N GLN A 62 -15.12 -10.42 11.72
CA GLN A 62 -16.42 -10.47 11.01
C GLN A 62 -16.26 -10.59 9.49
N GLN A 63 -15.20 -9.99 8.95
CA GLN A 63 -14.78 -10.12 7.57
C GLN A 63 -13.30 -10.44 7.58
N GLU A 64 -12.90 -11.41 6.76
CA GLU A 64 -11.48 -11.73 6.57
C GLU A 64 -10.83 -10.64 5.72
N ALA A 65 -9.60 -10.25 6.09
CA ALA A 65 -8.84 -9.26 5.36
C ALA A 65 -7.38 -9.70 5.22
N LEU A 66 -6.82 -9.48 4.02
CA LEU A 66 -5.39 -9.66 3.79
C LEU A 66 -4.62 -8.54 4.50
N VAL A 67 -3.57 -8.89 5.23
CA VAL A 67 -2.76 -7.91 5.97
C VAL A 67 -1.26 -8.18 5.83
N THR A 68 -0.46 -7.11 5.91
CA THR A 68 1.01 -7.17 5.95
C THR A 68 1.52 -6.61 7.27
N LYS A 69 2.66 -7.09 7.77
CA LYS A 69 3.29 -6.56 8.99
C LYS A 69 3.88 -5.18 8.68
N ASN A 70 3.44 -4.14 9.40
CA ASN A 70 3.90 -2.79 9.14
C ASN A 70 5.38 -2.63 9.52
N MET A 71 6.20 -2.21 8.56
CA MET A 71 7.61 -1.92 8.81
C MET A 71 7.82 -0.60 9.57
N VAL A 72 6.88 0.35 9.47
CA VAL A 72 6.94 1.66 10.13
C VAL A 72 5.69 1.84 11.01
N PRO A 73 5.67 1.26 12.22
CA PRO A 73 4.51 1.30 13.10
C PRO A 73 4.06 2.74 13.40
N GLY A 74 2.75 2.95 13.48
CA GLY A 74 2.17 4.27 13.76
C GLY A 74 1.81 5.07 12.50
N GLU A 75 2.31 4.67 11.34
CA GLU A 75 2.07 5.36 10.08
C GLU A 75 1.26 4.52 9.06
N SER A 76 0.29 5.18 8.42
CA SER A 76 -0.40 4.69 7.23
C SER A 76 0.07 5.43 5.97
N VAL A 77 0.13 4.75 4.83
CA VAL A 77 0.58 5.35 3.56
C VAL A 77 -0.55 6.03 2.81
N TYR A 78 -1.71 5.38 2.74
CA TYR A 78 -2.87 5.87 1.97
C TYR A 78 -4.16 5.86 2.80
N ASN A 79 -4.02 5.94 4.13
CA ASN A 79 -5.09 5.89 5.12
C ASN A 79 -5.83 4.54 5.17
N GLU A 80 -5.12 3.45 4.93
CA GLU A 80 -5.60 2.09 5.16
C GLU A 80 -5.84 1.79 6.64
N LYS A 81 -6.76 0.85 6.90
CA LYS A 81 -7.02 0.36 8.25
C LYS A 81 -5.78 -0.37 8.78
N ARG A 82 -5.44 -0.10 10.04
CA ARG A 82 -4.35 -0.75 10.77
C ARG A 82 -4.88 -1.57 11.93
N ILE A 83 -4.20 -2.66 12.24
CA ILE A 83 -4.57 -3.59 13.31
C ILE A 83 -3.34 -3.77 14.19
N SER A 84 -3.42 -3.30 15.43
CA SER A 84 -2.36 -3.52 16.41
C SER A 84 -2.68 -4.78 17.21
N VAL A 85 -1.75 -5.72 17.22
CA VAL A 85 -1.82 -6.96 17.99
C VAL A 85 -0.63 -6.99 18.93
N GLU A 86 -0.89 -7.31 20.20
CA GLU A 86 0.16 -7.56 21.17
C GLU A 86 0.61 -9.01 21.02
N ASP A 87 1.90 -9.20 20.73
CA ASP A 87 2.49 -10.52 20.65
C ASP A 87 2.48 -11.14 22.05
N LYS A 88 1.82 -12.29 22.19
CA LYS A 88 1.67 -12.98 23.48
C LYS A 88 2.99 -13.52 24.01
N GLN A 89 4.00 -13.71 23.15
CA GLN A 89 5.28 -14.29 23.53
C GLN A 89 6.30 -13.23 23.92
N THR A 90 6.34 -12.10 23.21
CA THR A 90 7.33 -11.04 23.44
C THR A 90 6.77 -9.82 24.18
N GLY A 91 5.44 -9.68 24.24
CA GLY A 91 4.78 -8.47 24.75
C GLY A 91 4.89 -7.27 23.82
N GLU A 92 5.51 -7.43 22.64
CA GLU A 92 5.68 -6.35 21.68
C GLU A 92 4.38 -6.07 20.92
N LYS A 93 4.09 -4.79 20.71
CA LYS A 93 2.96 -4.36 19.89
C LYS A 93 3.36 -4.41 18.42
N VAL A 94 2.87 -5.41 17.71
CA VAL A 94 3.03 -5.54 16.27
C VAL A 94 1.85 -4.87 15.58
N GLU A 95 2.13 -3.97 14.64
CA GLU A 95 1.11 -3.34 13.81
C GLU A 95 1.03 -4.02 12.44
N TYR A 96 -0.19 -4.30 11.98
CA TYR A 96 -0.48 -4.84 10.66
C TYR A 96 -1.30 -3.82 9.85
N ARG A 97 -1.12 -3.83 8.53
CA ARG A 97 -1.82 -2.95 7.58
C ARG A 97 -2.71 -3.78 6.67
N VAL A 98 -3.95 -3.32 6.47
CA VAL A 98 -4.89 -3.99 5.55
C VAL A 98 -4.50 -3.74 4.10
N TRP A 99 -4.28 -4.84 3.37
CA TRP A 99 -3.96 -4.83 1.95
C TRP A 99 -5.24 -4.97 1.13
N ASN A 100 -5.64 -3.88 0.46
CA ASN A 100 -6.92 -3.82 -0.24
C ASN A 100 -6.81 -4.42 -1.67
N PRO A 101 -7.56 -5.49 -2.01
CA PRO A 101 -7.55 -6.09 -3.35
C PRO A 101 -8.11 -5.17 -4.45
N PHE A 102 -9.00 -4.24 -4.13
CA PHE A 102 -9.52 -3.26 -5.10
C PHE A 102 -8.52 -2.13 -5.43
N ARG A 103 -7.38 -2.07 -4.75
CA ARG A 103 -6.33 -1.07 -4.99
C ARG A 103 -4.99 -1.68 -5.38
N SER A 104 -4.83 -2.99 -5.21
CA SER A 104 -3.59 -3.71 -5.45
C SER A 104 -3.88 -4.99 -6.22
N LYS A 105 -3.35 -5.05 -7.45
CA LYS A 105 -3.46 -6.22 -8.31
C LYS A 105 -2.80 -7.44 -7.68
N ILE A 106 -1.68 -7.27 -6.97
CA ILE A 106 -1.05 -8.37 -6.22
C ILE A 106 -2.01 -8.92 -5.16
N ALA A 107 -2.69 -8.05 -4.40
CA ALA A 107 -3.64 -8.49 -3.38
C ALA A 107 -4.87 -9.17 -4.01
N ALA A 108 -5.37 -8.66 -5.14
CA ALA A 108 -6.42 -9.32 -5.92
C ALA A 108 -5.98 -10.71 -6.39
N GLY A 109 -4.75 -10.87 -6.88
CA GLY A 109 -4.18 -12.15 -7.28
C GLY A 109 -4.06 -13.13 -6.11
N ILE A 110 -3.56 -12.67 -4.95
CA ILE A 110 -3.45 -13.49 -3.74
C ILE A 110 -4.82 -14.05 -3.32
N ILE A 111 -5.85 -13.19 -3.28
CA ILE A 111 -7.20 -13.62 -2.90
C ILE A 111 -7.84 -14.48 -4.00
N GLY A 112 -7.58 -14.17 -5.27
CA GLY A 112 -8.04 -14.96 -6.42
C GLY A 112 -7.37 -16.34 -6.51
N GLY A 113 -6.33 -16.60 -5.72
CA GLY A 113 -5.81 -17.94 -5.50
C GLY A 113 -4.53 -18.28 -6.26
N VAL A 114 -3.75 -17.28 -6.71
CA VAL A 114 -2.43 -17.55 -7.34
C VAL A 114 -1.57 -18.47 -6.49
N SER A 115 -0.86 -19.41 -7.11
CA SER A 115 -0.11 -20.47 -6.43
C SER A 115 0.98 -19.92 -5.49
N ASP A 116 1.85 -19.07 -6.03
CA ASP A 116 2.90 -18.32 -5.33
C ASP A 116 3.09 -16.96 -6.01
N ILE A 117 3.44 -15.94 -5.22
CA ILE A 117 3.82 -14.61 -5.72
C ILE A 117 5.33 -14.43 -5.82
N PHE A 118 6.12 -15.37 -5.29
CA PHE A 118 7.59 -15.37 -5.24
C PHE A 118 8.25 -14.21 -4.46
N ILE A 119 7.44 -13.24 -4.01
CA ILE A 119 7.83 -12.17 -3.09
C ILE A 119 7.82 -12.75 -1.67
N LYS A 120 9.01 -13.01 -1.14
CA LYS A 120 9.23 -13.57 0.20
C LYS A 120 10.12 -12.66 1.03
N PRO A 121 10.13 -12.79 2.37
CA PRO A 121 11.09 -12.10 3.23
C PRO A 121 12.53 -12.29 2.71
N GLY A 122 13.29 -11.19 2.63
CA GLY A 122 14.65 -11.15 2.11
C GLY A 122 14.80 -11.10 0.58
N ALA A 123 13.71 -11.19 -0.18
CA ALA A 123 13.77 -11.14 -1.65
C ALA A 123 14.11 -9.73 -2.17
N LYS A 124 14.79 -9.69 -3.32
CA LYS A 124 14.98 -8.45 -4.10
C LYS A 124 13.93 -8.36 -5.20
N VAL A 125 13.15 -7.29 -5.20
CA VAL A 125 12.03 -7.10 -6.13
C VAL A 125 12.25 -5.86 -6.98
N LEU A 126 12.11 -5.98 -8.30
CA LEU A 126 12.01 -4.84 -9.21
C LEU A 126 10.53 -4.60 -9.52
N TYR A 127 10.00 -3.45 -9.12
CA TYR A 127 8.61 -3.04 -9.34
C TYR A 127 8.57 -2.00 -10.45
N LEU A 128 7.98 -2.35 -11.59
CA LEU A 128 7.80 -1.46 -12.74
C LEU A 128 6.40 -0.84 -12.72
N GLY A 129 6.32 0.50 -12.69
CA GLY A 129 5.05 1.22 -12.58
C GLY A 129 4.60 1.40 -11.13
N ALA A 130 5.49 1.88 -10.27
CA ALA A 130 5.25 2.01 -8.83
C ALA A 130 4.17 3.05 -8.45
N ALA A 131 3.81 3.95 -9.36
CA ALA A 131 2.90 5.07 -9.15
C ALA A 131 3.24 5.85 -7.86
N SER A 132 2.28 6.03 -6.96
CA SER A 132 2.49 6.70 -5.66
C SER A 132 3.03 5.76 -4.57
N GLY A 133 3.26 4.48 -4.88
CA GLY A 133 3.86 3.50 -3.97
C GLY A 133 2.90 2.84 -2.98
N THR A 134 1.58 2.87 -3.25
CA THR A 134 0.57 2.20 -2.41
C THR A 134 0.84 0.70 -2.27
N THR A 135 0.93 -0.03 -3.38
CA THR A 135 1.24 -1.46 -3.41
C THR A 135 2.70 -1.74 -3.06
N VAL A 136 3.61 -0.88 -3.52
CA VAL A 136 5.05 -0.97 -3.21
C VAL A 136 5.29 -0.99 -1.70
N SER A 137 4.53 -0.19 -0.94
CA SER A 137 4.63 -0.17 0.51
C SER A 137 4.23 -1.50 1.17
N HIS A 138 3.32 -2.28 0.57
CA HIS A 138 2.98 -3.62 1.04
C HIS A 138 4.00 -4.67 0.60
N VAL A 139 4.52 -4.58 -0.62
CA VAL A 139 5.62 -5.43 -1.08
C VAL A 139 6.83 -5.26 -0.14
N SER A 140 7.16 -4.01 0.19
CA SER A 140 8.19 -3.64 1.17
C SER A 140 7.94 -4.22 2.56
N ASP A 141 6.69 -4.26 3.02
CA ASP A 141 6.34 -4.88 4.30
C ASP A 141 6.54 -6.40 4.26
N VAL A 142 6.24 -7.06 3.13
CA VAL A 142 6.38 -8.52 2.94
C VAL A 142 7.85 -8.94 2.86
N ILE A 143 8.68 -8.22 2.10
CA ILE A 143 10.10 -8.54 1.96
C ILE A 143 10.91 -8.22 3.23
N GLY A 144 10.44 -7.31 4.07
CA GLY A 144 11.09 -6.92 5.31
C GLY A 144 12.41 -6.15 5.13
N ALA A 145 13.16 -6.01 6.22
CA ALA A 145 14.38 -5.18 6.27
C ALA A 145 15.57 -5.76 5.51
N GLU A 146 15.61 -7.09 5.31
CA GLU A 146 16.69 -7.77 4.61
C GLU A 146 16.53 -7.73 3.08
N GLY A 147 15.30 -7.56 2.59
CA GLY A 147 15.02 -7.44 1.16
C GLY A 147 15.17 -6.01 0.66
N VAL A 148 15.06 -5.84 -0.67
CA VAL A 148 15.07 -4.51 -1.30
C VAL A 148 14.00 -4.45 -2.39
N VAL A 149 13.23 -3.36 -2.44
CA VAL A 149 12.33 -3.06 -3.55
C VAL A 149 12.90 -1.91 -4.37
N TYR A 150 13.22 -2.17 -5.63
CA TYR A 150 13.54 -1.14 -6.62
C TYR A 150 12.23 -0.70 -7.27
N ALA A 151 11.78 0.51 -6.97
CA ALA A 151 10.49 1.02 -7.43
C ALA A 151 10.68 2.01 -8.58
N VAL A 152 10.39 1.59 -9.81
CA VAL A 152 10.54 2.40 -11.02
C VAL A 152 9.23 3.11 -11.32
N GLU A 153 9.29 4.43 -11.44
CA GLU A 153 8.15 5.27 -11.82
C GLU A 153 8.58 6.36 -12.81
N PHE A 154 7.80 6.58 -13.86
CA PHE A 154 8.12 7.59 -14.87
C PHE A 154 7.59 8.98 -14.48
N SER A 155 6.42 9.05 -13.85
CA SER A 155 5.79 10.32 -13.51
C SER A 155 6.53 11.04 -12.38
N HIS A 156 6.96 12.28 -12.63
CA HIS A 156 7.56 13.12 -11.59
C HIS A 156 6.59 13.45 -10.46
N ARG A 157 5.28 13.56 -10.75
CA ARG A 157 4.27 13.85 -9.72
C ARG A 157 4.13 12.66 -8.78
N SER A 158 3.87 11.48 -9.32
CA SER A 158 3.76 10.23 -8.55
C SER A 158 5.09 9.90 -7.86
N GLY A 159 6.20 10.19 -8.55
CA GLY A 159 7.55 10.04 -8.04
C GLY A 159 7.84 10.85 -6.77
N ARG A 160 7.25 12.05 -6.61
CA ARG A 160 7.38 12.81 -5.35
C ARG A 160 6.76 12.06 -4.17
N ASP A 161 5.58 11.47 -4.37
CA ASP A 161 4.90 10.69 -3.35
C ASP A 161 5.67 9.41 -3.04
N LEU A 162 6.16 8.73 -4.08
CA LEU A 162 7.02 7.55 -3.96
C LEU A 162 8.29 7.83 -3.15
N VAL A 163 8.99 8.93 -3.45
CA VAL A 163 10.19 9.36 -2.71
C VAL A 163 9.86 9.69 -1.26
N ASN A 164 8.74 10.38 -1.00
CA ASN A 164 8.33 10.72 0.36
C ASN A 164 8.00 9.48 1.19
N MET A 165 7.41 8.46 0.57
CA MET A 165 7.15 7.17 1.19
C MET A 165 8.44 6.37 1.42
N ALA A 166 9.37 6.40 0.46
CA ALA A 166 10.67 5.74 0.56
C ALA A 166 11.59 6.36 1.63
N LYS A 167 11.47 7.66 1.94
CA LYS A 167 12.19 8.28 3.08
C LYS A 167 11.96 7.58 4.41
N LYS A 168 10.80 6.93 4.55
CA LYS A 168 10.36 6.28 5.80
C LYS A 168 10.63 4.79 5.79
N ARG A 169 10.79 4.19 4.61
CA ARG A 169 11.05 2.75 4.40
C ARG A 169 12.39 2.58 3.74
N THR A 170 13.40 2.20 4.54
CA THR A 170 14.81 2.14 4.12
C THR A 170 15.10 1.05 3.08
N ASN A 171 14.22 0.06 2.93
CA ASN A 171 14.33 -1.02 1.96
C ASN A 171 13.74 -0.68 0.58
N ILE A 172 13.24 0.54 0.36
CA ILE A 172 12.71 0.98 -0.94
C ILE A 172 13.70 1.94 -1.60
N VAL A 173 14.10 1.61 -2.82
CA VAL A 173 14.92 2.48 -3.68
C VAL A 173 14.01 3.08 -4.77
N PRO A 174 13.59 4.35 -4.65
CA PRO A 174 12.76 4.99 -5.66
C PRO A 174 13.62 5.40 -6.87
N ILE A 175 13.19 5.02 -8.07
CA ILE A 175 13.87 5.30 -9.32
C ILE A 175 12.89 6.06 -10.23
N ILE A 176 13.15 7.34 -10.44
CA ILE A 176 12.32 8.17 -11.32
C ILE A 176 12.90 8.15 -12.73
N ALA A 177 12.51 7.15 -13.52
CA ALA A 177 13.04 6.89 -14.86
C ALA A 177 12.01 6.16 -15.73
N ASP A 178 12.27 6.12 -17.03
CA ASP A 178 11.42 5.40 -17.99
C ASP A 178 11.76 3.91 -18.00
N ALA A 179 10.81 3.05 -17.62
CA ALA A 179 10.98 1.60 -17.61
C ALA A 179 11.29 1.01 -19.00
N ARG A 180 11.02 1.74 -20.09
CA ARG A 180 11.38 1.34 -21.47
C ARG A 180 12.88 1.38 -21.72
N LYS A 181 13.65 2.07 -20.86
CA LYS A 181 15.09 2.32 -21.01
C LYS A 181 15.86 1.86 -19.76
N PRO A 182 15.97 0.55 -19.51
CA PRO A 182 16.65 0.02 -18.33
C PRO A 182 18.12 0.46 -18.18
N LEU A 183 18.77 0.84 -19.29
CA LEU A 183 20.13 1.38 -19.29
C LEU A 183 20.28 2.66 -18.44
N GLU A 184 19.24 3.49 -18.32
CA GLU A 184 19.30 4.75 -17.58
C GLU A 184 19.49 4.54 -16.06
N TYR A 185 18.98 3.43 -15.52
CA TYR A 185 19.07 3.09 -14.11
C TYR A 185 19.87 1.81 -13.82
N ARG A 186 20.63 1.32 -14.80
CA ARG A 186 21.44 0.09 -14.68
C ARG A 186 22.46 0.15 -13.54
N MET A 187 22.90 1.35 -13.15
CA MET A 187 23.86 1.53 -12.07
C MET A 187 23.23 1.44 -10.68
N LEU A 188 21.90 1.56 -10.58
CA LEU A 188 21.17 1.56 -9.32
C LEU A 188 20.62 0.17 -8.96
N VAL A 189 20.22 -0.60 -9.98
CA VAL A 189 19.53 -1.88 -9.80
C VAL A 189 20.52 -3.03 -9.94
N GLY A 190 20.64 -3.84 -8.88
CA GLY A 190 21.37 -5.11 -8.91
C GLY A 190 20.51 -6.27 -9.41
N MET A 191 21.07 -7.48 -9.45
CA MET A 191 20.29 -8.67 -9.83
C MET A 191 19.16 -8.94 -8.83
N VAL A 192 17.93 -9.02 -9.34
CA VAL A 192 16.69 -9.22 -8.58
C VAL A 192 16.17 -10.66 -8.70
N ASP A 193 15.36 -11.07 -7.73
CA ASP A 193 14.73 -12.39 -7.69
C ASP A 193 13.36 -12.38 -8.38
N VAL A 194 12.65 -11.25 -8.28
CA VAL A 194 11.30 -11.09 -8.84
C VAL A 194 11.15 -9.75 -9.55
N VAL A 195 10.55 -9.76 -10.75
CA VAL A 195 10.07 -8.55 -11.43
C VAL A 195 8.55 -8.52 -11.34
N PHE A 196 7.98 -7.44 -10.80
CA PHE A 196 6.55 -7.17 -10.88
C PHE A 196 6.29 -6.00 -11.83
N ALA A 197 5.37 -6.16 -12.78
CA ALA A 197 5.04 -5.16 -13.78
C ALA A 197 3.57 -4.76 -13.73
N ASP A 198 3.32 -3.49 -13.40
CA ASP A 198 2.01 -2.83 -13.34
C ASP A 198 1.96 -1.62 -14.29
N VAL A 199 2.67 -1.73 -15.42
CA VAL A 199 2.70 -0.69 -16.45
C VAL A 199 1.56 -0.90 -17.43
N ALA A 200 0.73 0.12 -17.63
CA ALA A 200 -0.36 0.10 -18.59
C ALA A 200 0.11 0.67 -19.95
N GLN A 201 0.92 -0.11 -20.67
CA GLN A 201 1.47 0.26 -21.99
C GLN A 201 1.19 -0.83 -23.04
N PRO A 202 0.99 -0.49 -24.32
CA PRO A 202 0.81 -1.51 -25.37
C PRO A 202 2.05 -2.38 -25.62
N ASP A 203 3.25 -1.89 -25.31
CA ASP A 203 4.52 -2.60 -25.45
C ASP A 203 4.98 -3.23 -24.12
N GLN A 204 4.03 -3.63 -23.27
CA GLN A 204 4.28 -4.17 -21.93
C GLN A 204 5.22 -5.38 -21.93
N ALA A 205 4.98 -6.39 -22.77
CA ALA A 205 5.84 -7.57 -22.86
C ALA A 205 7.31 -7.21 -23.14
N ARG A 206 7.57 -6.28 -24.07
CA ARG A 206 8.92 -5.82 -24.41
C ARG A 206 9.58 -5.10 -23.23
N ILE A 207 8.84 -4.27 -22.49
CA ILE A 207 9.35 -3.58 -21.30
C ILE A 207 9.77 -4.60 -20.24
N VAL A 208 8.94 -5.61 -19.98
CA VAL A 208 9.23 -6.66 -19.00
C VAL A 208 10.39 -7.54 -19.48
N GLY A 209 10.42 -7.91 -20.76
CA GLY A 209 11.50 -8.67 -21.39
C GLY A 209 12.85 -8.00 -21.22
N LEU A 210 12.97 -6.72 -21.63
CA LEU A 210 14.19 -5.95 -21.49
C LEU A 210 14.62 -5.83 -20.02
N ASN A 211 13.71 -5.45 -19.11
CA ASN A 211 14.06 -5.35 -17.68
C ASN A 211 14.51 -6.68 -17.08
N SER A 212 13.88 -7.78 -17.52
CA SER A 212 14.26 -9.12 -17.08
C SER A 212 15.64 -9.51 -17.59
N GLN A 213 15.97 -9.19 -18.84
CA GLN A 213 17.30 -9.43 -19.41
C GLN A 213 18.41 -8.68 -18.67
N TYR A 214 18.17 -7.45 -18.22
CA TYR A 214 19.18 -6.67 -17.49
C TYR A 214 19.30 -7.02 -16.02
N PHE A 215 18.18 -7.35 -15.34
CA PHE A 215 18.15 -7.39 -13.88
C PHE A 215 17.65 -8.69 -13.28
N LEU A 216 16.86 -9.50 -13.98
CA LEU A 216 16.29 -10.71 -13.40
C LEU A 216 17.29 -11.87 -13.46
N LYS A 217 17.49 -12.56 -12.33
CA LYS A 217 18.34 -13.75 -12.29
C LYS A 217 17.78 -14.84 -13.21
N LYS A 218 18.66 -15.67 -13.77
CA LYS A 218 18.22 -16.89 -14.45
C LYS A 218 17.44 -17.79 -13.49
N GLY A 219 16.27 -18.26 -13.90
CA GLY A 219 15.33 -18.97 -13.03
C GLY A 219 14.58 -18.06 -12.04
N GLY A 220 14.77 -16.74 -12.12
CA GLY A 220 13.98 -15.77 -11.37
C GLY A 220 12.56 -15.67 -11.90
N HIS A 221 11.69 -15.05 -11.11
CA HIS A 221 10.26 -15.02 -11.40
C HIS A 221 9.81 -13.66 -11.91
N PHE A 222 8.79 -13.65 -12.75
CA PHE A 222 8.12 -12.43 -13.16
C PHE A 222 6.63 -12.55 -12.89
N MET A 223 6.02 -11.42 -12.61
CA MET A 223 4.58 -11.27 -12.49
C MET A 223 4.17 -10.01 -13.24
N ILE A 224 3.26 -10.15 -14.20
CA ILE A 224 2.77 -9.08 -15.05
C ILE A 224 1.27 -8.94 -14.86
N SER A 225 0.81 -7.71 -14.59
CA SER A 225 -0.61 -7.38 -14.58
C SER A 225 -1.01 -6.83 -15.95
N ILE A 226 -1.74 -7.63 -16.71
CA ILE A 226 -2.19 -7.32 -18.06
C ILE A 226 -3.59 -6.69 -17.98
N LYS A 227 -3.74 -5.50 -18.55
CA LYS A 227 -5.04 -4.84 -18.72
C LYS A 227 -5.40 -4.83 -20.20
N ALA A 228 -6.37 -5.64 -20.60
CA ALA A 228 -6.69 -5.82 -22.02
C ALA A 228 -6.99 -4.50 -22.73
N ASN A 229 -7.82 -3.65 -22.13
CA ASN A 229 -8.24 -2.36 -22.68
C ASN A 229 -7.10 -1.35 -22.89
N CYS A 230 -5.95 -1.51 -22.21
CA CYS A 230 -4.80 -0.62 -22.42
C CYS A 230 -3.85 -1.12 -23.52
N ILE A 231 -3.94 -2.39 -23.89
CA ILE A 231 -3.13 -2.99 -24.95
C ILE A 231 -3.89 -2.89 -26.27
N ASP A 232 -5.14 -3.35 -26.27
CA ASP A 232 -6.01 -3.31 -27.43
C ASP A 232 -7.48 -3.27 -26.99
N SER A 233 -8.14 -2.16 -27.25
CA SER A 233 -9.55 -1.95 -26.90
C SER A 233 -10.54 -2.48 -27.95
N THR A 234 -10.05 -2.96 -29.10
CA THR A 234 -10.89 -3.44 -30.20
C THR A 234 -11.17 -4.94 -30.10
N ASN A 235 -10.25 -5.68 -29.49
CA ASN A 235 -10.34 -7.12 -29.33
C ASN A 235 -10.91 -7.53 -27.97
N ARG A 236 -11.40 -8.77 -27.89
CA ARG A 236 -11.81 -9.38 -26.62
C ARG A 236 -10.61 -9.60 -25.70
N ALA A 237 -10.80 -9.45 -24.40
CA ALA A 237 -9.74 -9.60 -23.40
C ALA A 237 -8.99 -10.93 -23.50
N GLU A 238 -9.70 -12.05 -23.72
CA GLU A 238 -9.11 -13.38 -23.89
C GLU A 238 -8.08 -13.43 -25.03
N VAL A 239 -8.37 -12.80 -26.17
CA VAL A 239 -7.48 -12.75 -27.34
C VAL A 239 -6.24 -11.90 -27.03
N VAL A 240 -6.44 -10.76 -26.36
CA VAL A 240 -5.33 -9.89 -25.95
C VAL A 240 -4.39 -10.62 -24.98
N PHE A 241 -4.95 -11.38 -24.03
CA PHE A 241 -4.13 -12.17 -23.11
C PHE A 241 -3.30 -13.25 -23.82
N GLN A 242 -3.89 -13.96 -24.79
CA GLN A 242 -3.16 -14.96 -25.58
C GLN A 242 -2.01 -14.34 -26.38
N HIS A 243 -2.24 -13.17 -27.01
CA HIS A 243 -1.20 -12.46 -27.74
C HIS A 243 -0.06 -11.99 -26.83
N GLU A 244 -0.37 -11.46 -25.65
CA GLU A 244 0.67 -11.05 -24.68
C GLU A 244 1.45 -12.24 -24.14
N VAL A 245 0.79 -13.36 -23.83
CA VAL A 245 1.45 -14.61 -23.42
C VAL A 245 2.44 -15.08 -24.49
N GLN A 246 2.10 -14.95 -25.77
CA GLN A 246 3.01 -15.29 -26.86
C GLN A 246 4.20 -14.33 -26.93
N ARG A 247 3.97 -13.02 -26.84
CA ARG A 247 5.04 -12.01 -26.83
C ARG A 247 6.01 -12.19 -25.65
N LEU A 248 5.51 -12.57 -24.48
CA LEU A 248 6.36 -12.89 -23.32
C LEU A 248 7.30 -14.06 -23.62
N LYS A 249 6.81 -15.11 -24.29
CA LYS A 249 7.65 -16.26 -24.70
C LYS A 249 8.73 -15.84 -25.67
N ASP A 250 8.41 -14.97 -26.63
CA ASP A 250 9.37 -14.44 -27.60
C ASP A 250 10.50 -13.63 -26.92
N GLU A 251 10.22 -13.04 -25.76
CA GLU A 251 11.19 -12.30 -24.91
C GLU A 251 11.97 -13.19 -23.92
N GLY A 252 11.81 -14.53 -23.98
CA GLY A 252 12.50 -15.48 -23.11
C GLY A 252 11.85 -15.67 -21.72
N LEU A 253 10.60 -15.22 -21.56
CA LEU A 253 9.82 -15.39 -20.34
C LEU A 253 8.85 -16.55 -20.53
N THR A 254 8.87 -17.53 -19.63
CA THR A 254 8.00 -18.71 -19.70
C THR A 254 6.84 -18.58 -18.71
N PRO A 255 5.61 -18.30 -19.17
CA PRO A 255 4.43 -18.21 -18.32
C PRO A 255 4.07 -19.57 -17.73
N GLN A 256 3.73 -19.63 -16.45
CA GLN A 256 3.36 -20.85 -15.73
C GLN A 256 1.92 -20.81 -15.22
N GLU A 257 1.46 -19.64 -14.79
CA GLU A 257 0.14 -19.45 -14.22
C GLU A 257 -0.48 -18.17 -14.78
N GLN A 258 -1.79 -18.23 -15.06
CA GLN A 258 -2.58 -17.09 -15.47
C GLN A 258 -3.89 -17.09 -14.67
N LEU A 259 -4.23 -15.94 -14.11
CA LEU A 259 -5.44 -15.75 -13.32
C LEU A 259 -6.12 -14.43 -13.69
N THR A 260 -7.44 -14.46 -13.92
CA THR A 260 -8.24 -13.24 -14.08
C THR A 260 -8.54 -12.62 -12.71
N LEU A 261 -8.51 -11.29 -12.62
CA LEU A 261 -8.69 -10.57 -11.35
C LEU A 261 -10.15 -10.21 -11.02
N GLU A 262 -11.11 -10.82 -11.70
CA GLU A 262 -12.53 -10.65 -11.36
C GLU A 262 -12.82 -11.32 -10.00
N PRO A 263 -13.57 -10.67 -9.09
CA PRO A 263 -14.42 -9.49 -9.28
C PRO A 263 -13.77 -8.12 -8.97
N TYR A 264 -12.47 -8.05 -8.68
CA TYR A 264 -11.82 -6.83 -8.19
C TYR A 264 -11.49 -5.84 -9.31
N GLU A 265 -10.92 -6.33 -10.41
CA GLU A 265 -10.61 -5.53 -11.59
C GLU A 265 -11.13 -6.22 -12.86
N ARG A 266 -11.98 -5.53 -13.62
CA ARG A 266 -12.54 -6.04 -14.89
C ARG A 266 -11.50 -6.00 -16.00
N ASP A 267 -11.51 -6.98 -16.90
CA ASP A 267 -10.58 -7.10 -18.04
C ASP A 267 -9.09 -7.08 -17.64
N HIS A 268 -8.79 -7.52 -16.42
CA HIS A 268 -7.42 -7.68 -15.92
C HIS A 268 -7.08 -9.15 -15.69
N ALA A 269 -5.84 -9.50 -16.01
CA ALA A 269 -5.27 -10.80 -15.70
C ALA A 269 -3.86 -10.62 -15.11
N ILE A 270 -3.52 -11.43 -14.13
CA ILE A 270 -2.14 -11.63 -13.69
C ILE A 270 -1.59 -12.85 -14.40
N VAL A 271 -0.40 -12.71 -14.96
CA VAL A 271 0.39 -13.82 -15.48
C VAL A 271 1.67 -13.90 -14.66
N ILE A 272 2.01 -15.11 -14.21
CA ILE A 272 3.20 -15.41 -13.42
C ILE A 272 4.02 -16.45 -14.17
N GLY A 273 5.34 -16.30 -14.15
CA GLY A 273 6.22 -17.25 -14.80
C GLY A 273 7.68 -17.13 -14.37
N VAL A 274 8.53 -17.82 -15.12
CA VAL A 274 9.98 -17.92 -14.87
C VAL A 274 10.76 -17.37 -16.06
N TYR A 275 11.86 -16.69 -15.77
CA TYR A 275 12.78 -16.16 -16.78
C TYR A 275 13.90 -17.17 -17.11
N ASN A 276 14.06 -17.50 -18.40
CA ASN A 276 15.09 -18.41 -18.90
C ASN A 276 15.20 -19.73 -18.11
N ALA A 277 14.06 -20.41 -17.94
CA ALA A 277 13.98 -21.77 -17.41
C ALA A 277 14.63 -22.78 -18.37
#